data_AF-A0A7U7G5U8-F1
#
_entry.id   AF-A0A7U7G5U8-F1
#
_cell.length_a   1.000
_cell.length_b   1.000
_cell.length_c   1.000
_cell.angle_alpha   90.00
_cell.angle_beta   90.00
_cell.angle_gamma   90.00
#
_symmetry.space_group_name_H-M   'P 1'
#
loop_
_entity.id
_entity.type
_entity.pdbx_description
1 polymer ?
#
loop_
_entity_poly.entity_id
_entity_poly.type
_entity_poly.pdbx_seq_one_letter_code
_entity_poly.pdbx_strand_id
1 'polypeptide(L)'
;MDMGNGDEGAVTGGIAVDRLRSIIDRVERLEEERKALGSDIRDVFTEAKSAGFDVKVIKQLIKLRKQEPAEVEEQETLLDIYRRALGM
;
A
#
# COMPACT_ATOMS: atom_id res chain seq x y z
N MET A 1 -43.44 13.21 35.27
CA MET A 1 -42.05 13.56 34.92
C MET A 1 -41.76 12.93 33.59
N ASP A 2 -41.60 13.76 32.57
CA ASP A 2 -41.18 13.38 31.22
C ASP A 2 -39.66 13.45 31.15
N MET A 3 -39.03 12.41 30.63
CA MET A 3 -37.67 12.40 30.07
C MET A 3 -37.63 11.24 29.07
N GLY A 4 -38.32 11.43 27.94
CA GLY A 4 -38.20 10.59 26.76
C GLY A 4 -36.75 10.52 26.27
N ASN A 5 -36.21 9.31 26.30
CA ASN A 5 -35.01 8.88 25.62
C ASN A 5 -35.15 9.11 24.11
N GLY A 6 -34.49 10.14 23.59
CA GLY A 6 -34.40 10.44 22.16
C GLY A 6 -32.94 10.60 21.76
N ASP A 7 -32.25 9.48 21.55
CA ASP A 7 -31.02 9.42 20.75
C ASP A 7 -31.40 9.74 19.30
N GLU A 8 -31.71 11.01 19.02
CA GLU A 8 -31.83 11.51 17.66
C GLU A 8 -30.43 11.82 17.16
N GLY A 9 -29.70 10.77 16.74
CA GLY A 9 -28.47 10.93 15.97
C GLY A 9 -28.74 11.90 14.82
N ALA A 10 -28.15 13.10 14.88
CA ALA A 10 -28.53 14.24 14.04
C ALA A 10 -28.57 13.86 12.56
N VAL A 11 -29.78 13.71 11.99
CA VAL A 11 -29.97 13.29 10.60
C VAL A 11 -29.98 14.54 9.72
N THR A 12 -28.80 15.02 9.33
CA THR A 12 -28.71 16.14 8.37
C THR A 12 -28.83 15.60 6.95
N GLY A 13 -29.95 15.88 6.26
CA GLY A 13 -30.14 15.53 4.85
C GLY A 13 -30.28 14.02 4.55
N GLY A 14 -30.71 13.20 5.52
CA GLY A 14 -30.85 11.75 5.36
C GLY A 14 -29.56 10.95 5.61
N ILE A 15 -28.48 11.62 6.02
CA ILE A 15 -27.21 10.98 6.37
C ILE A 15 -27.18 10.72 7.87
N ALA A 16 -26.92 9.47 8.27
CA ALA A 16 -26.62 9.12 9.65
C ALA A 16 -25.23 9.67 10.01
N VAL A 17 -25.18 10.84 10.65
CA VAL A 17 -23.93 11.58 10.95
C VAL A 17 -22.95 10.75 11.77
N ASP A 18 -23.42 9.92 12.70
CA ASP A 18 -22.54 9.09 13.53
C ASP A 18 -21.89 7.95 12.74
N ARG A 19 -22.58 7.41 11.73
CA ARG A 19 -21.97 6.46 10.79
C ARG A 19 -20.88 7.13 9.97
N LEU A 20 -21.11 8.36 9.50
CA LEU A 20 -20.12 9.11 8.74
C LEU A 20 -18.88 9.42 9.58
N ARG A 21 -19.06 9.89 10.82
CA ARG A 21 -17.95 10.11 11.78
C ARG A 21 -17.14 8.83 11.99
N SER A 22 -17.80 7.71 12.28
CA SER A 22 -17.12 6.42 12.48
C SER A 22 -16.31 5.97 11.26
N ILE A 23 -16.79 6.23 10.03
CA ILE A 23 -16.03 5.94 8.81
C ILE A 23 -14.79 6.83 8.70
N ILE A 24 -14.94 8.15 8.95
CA ILE A 24 -13.84 9.11 8.89
C ILE A 24 -12.75 8.74 9.90
N ASP A 25 -13.11 8.53 11.17
CA ASP A 25 -12.15 8.22 12.23
C ASP A 25 -11.36 6.93 11.91
N ARG A 26 -12.04 5.93 11.35
CA ARG A 26 -11.38 4.67 10.93
C ARG A 26 -10.41 4.89 9.78
N VAL A 27 -10.76 5.73 8.80
CA VAL A 27 -9.88 6.05 7.67
C VAL A 27 -8.67 6.86 8.13
N GLU A 28 -8.86 7.87 8.98
CA GLU A 28 -7.76 8.69 9.51
C GLU A 28 -6.74 7.85 10.28
N ARG A 29 -7.21 6.95 11.15
CA ARG A 29 -6.31 6.01 11.84
C ARG A 29 -5.52 5.13 10.87
N LEU A 30 -6.18 4.60 9.83
CA LEU A 30 -5.50 3.77 8.81
C LEU A 30 -4.51 4.59 7.97
N GLU A 31 -4.79 5.86 7.69
CA GLU A 31 -3.89 6.79 7.02
C GLU A 31 -2.63 7.06 7.85
N GLU A 32 -2.78 7.26 9.17
CA GLU A 32 -1.66 7.41 10.09
C GLU A 32 -0.80 6.14 10.16
N GLU A 33 -1.42 4.97 10.32
CA GLU A 33 -0.73 3.68 10.30
C GLU A 33 0.03 3.47 8.99
N ARG A 34 -0.61 3.76 7.84
CA ARG A 34 0.04 3.66 6.53
C ARG A 34 1.22 4.62 6.41
N LYS A 35 1.12 5.84 6.95
CA LYS A 35 2.20 6.82 6.95
C LYS A 35 3.39 6.35 7.80
N ALA A 36 3.13 5.79 8.97
CA ALA A 36 4.16 5.21 9.84
C ALA A 36 4.89 4.06 9.13
N LEU A 37 4.14 3.07 8.61
CA LEU A 37 4.71 1.97 7.83
C LEU A 37 5.50 2.45 6.61
N GLY A 38 5.00 3.48 5.93
CA GLY A 38 5.69 4.12 4.82
C GLY A 38 7.01 4.78 5.22
N SER A 39 7.12 5.30 6.45
CA SER A 39 8.37 5.82 7.01
C SER A 39 9.35 4.68 7.29
N ASP A 40 8.90 3.63 7.99
CA ASP A 40 9.74 2.48 8.35
C ASP A 40 10.35 1.83 7.09
N ILE A 41 9.56 1.68 6.03
CA ILE A 41 10.04 1.16 4.74
C ILE A 41 11.14 2.05 4.13
N ARG A 42 11.03 3.38 4.26
CA ARG A 42 12.07 4.29 3.74
C ARG A 42 13.35 4.20 4.56
N ASP A 43 13.23 4.01 5.87
CA ASP A 43 14.39 3.86 6.74
C ASP A 43 15.16 2.57 6.39
N VAL A 44 14.45 1.47 6.15
CA VAL A 44 15.05 0.21 5.65
C VAL A 44 15.77 0.41 4.30
N PHE A 45 15.18 1.15 3.37
CA PHE A 45 15.88 1.45 2.10
C PHE A 45 17.09 2.36 2.31
N THR A 46 17.06 3.24 3.29
CA THR A 46 18.19 4.12 3.64
C THR A 46 19.33 3.35 4.29
N GLU A 47 19.00 2.38 5.15
CA GLU A 47 19.95 1.43 5.70
C GLU A 47 20.61 0.58 4.60
N ALA A 48 19.80 0.01 3.69
CA ALA A 48 20.32 -0.75 2.56
C ALA A 48 21.28 0.07 1.69
N LYS A 49 20.94 1.35 1.44
CA LYS A 49 21.84 2.27 0.73
C LYS A 49 23.15 2.50 1.49
N SER A 50 23.08 2.69 2.81
CA SER A 50 24.25 2.92 3.67
C SER A 50 25.14 1.68 3.75
N ALA A 51 24.55 0.48 3.64
CA ALA A 51 25.25 -0.79 3.54
C ALA A 51 25.85 -1.06 2.13
N GLY A 52 25.65 -0.16 1.17
CA GLY A 52 26.24 -0.24 -0.18
C GLY A 52 25.36 -0.92 -1.24
N PHE A 53 24.10 -1.24 -0.95
CA PHE A 53 23.20 -1.83 -1.93
C PHE A 53 22.52 -0.79 -2.84
N ASP A 54 22.26 -1.16 -4.10
CA ASP A 54 21.44 -0.36 -5.01
C ASP A 54 19.94 -0.54 -4.69
N VAL A 55 19.34 0.51 -4.15
CA VAL A 55 17.91 0.55 -3.78
C VAL A 55 16.98 0.31 -4.97
N LYS A 56 17.34 0.71 -6.20
CA LYS A 56 16.52 0.46 -7.40
C LYS A 56 16.48 -1.02 -7.72
N VAL A 57 17.63 -1.69 -7.64
CA VAL A 57 17.73 -3.15 -7.86
C VAL A 57 16.94 -3.91 -6.79
N ILE A 58 17.04 -3.51 -5.52
CA ILE A 58 16.23 -4.12 -4.43
C ILE A 58 14.73 -3.97 -4.73
N LYS A 59 14.27 -2.79 -5.14
CA LYS A 59 12.85 -2.56 -5.48
C LYS A 59 12.39 -3.44 -6.65
N GLN A 60 13.24 -3.62 -7.67
CA GLN A 60 12.96 -4.55 -8.78
C GLN A 60 12.86 -5.98 -8.26
N LEU A 61 13.76 -6.42 -7.40
CA LEU A 61 13.74 -7.76 -6.81
C LEU A 61 12.47 -7.99 -5.97
N ILE A 62 12.04 -7.01 -5.17
CA ILE A 62 10.77 -7.09 -4.41
C ILE A 62 9.58 -7.23 -5.37
N LYS A 63 9.58 -6.52 -6.51
CA LYS A 63 8.52 -6.63 -7.51
C LYS A 63 8.49 -8.03 -8.15
N LEU A 64 9.64 -8.54 -8.56
CA LEU A 64 9.77 -9.90 -9.13
C LEU A 64 9.29 -10.96 -8.14
N ARG A 65 9.66 -10.84 -6.85
CA ARG A 65 9.22 -11.76 -5.78
C ARG A 65 7.71 -11.76 -5.51
N LYS A 66 6.97 -10.78 -6.02
CA LYS A 66 5.50 -10.72 -5.89
C LYS A 66 4.78 -11.35 -7.09
N GLN A 67 5.49 -11.68 -8.16
CA GLN A 67 4.93 -12.32 -9.34
C GLN A 67 4.95 -13.85 -9.16
N GLU A 68 4.07 -14.53 -9.90
CA GLU A 68 4.06 -15.99 -9.95
C GLU A 68 5.37 -16.51 -10.59
N PRO A 69 6.06 -17.50 -10.01
CA PRO A 69 7.36 -17.97 -10.52
C PRO A 69 7.34 -18.36 -12.00
N ALA A 70 6.25 -18.99 -12.47
CA ALA A 70 6.10 -19.39 -13.86
C ALA A 70 5.98 -18.19 -14.82
N GLU A 71 5.30 -17.12 -14.40
CA GLU A 71 5.19 -15.90 -15.21
C GLU A 71 6.54 -15.18 -15.32
N VAL A 72 7.33 -15.18 -14.24
CA VAL A 72 8.69 -14.61 -14.24
C VAL A 72 9.59 -15.39 -15.20
N GLU A 73 9.58 -16.74 -15.13
CA GLU A 73 10.40 -17.59 -15.99
C GLU A 73 10.04 -17.44 -17.48
N GLU A 74 8.75 -17.35 -17.80
CA GLU A 74 8.29 -17.10 -19.17
C GLU A 74 8.78 -15.74 -19.68
N GLN A 75 8.64 -14.68 -18.87
CA GLN A 75 9.11 -13.34 -19.23
C GLN A 75 10.63 -13.29 -19.41
N GLU A 76 11.40 -13.94 -18.54
CA GLU A 76 12.86 -14.02 -18.66
C GLU A 76 13.28 -14.76 -19.94
N THR A 77 12.61 -15.85 -20.27
CA THR A 77 12.85 -16.61 -21.51
C THR A 77 12.60 -15.75 -22.74
N LEU A 78 11.46 -15.05 -22.79
CA LEU A 78 11.14 -14.16 -23.91
C LEU A 78 12.12 -12.99 -24.02
N LEU A 79 12.52 -12.41 -22.90
CA LEU A 79 13.49 -11.32 -22.86
C LEU A 79 14.85 -11.75 -23.41
N ASP A 80 15.32 -12.94 -23.05
CA ASP A 80 16.58 -13.51 -23.55
C ASP A 80 16.52 -13.76 -25.08
N ILE A 81 15.40 -14.29 -25.59
CA ILE A 81 15.18 -14.45 -27.03
C ILE A 81 15.26 -13.09 -27.75
N TYR A 82 14.58 -12.07 -27.23
CA TYR A 82 14.59 -10.73 -27.84
C TYR A 82 15.96 -10.05 -27.76
N ARG A 83 16.70 -10.22 -26.66
CA ARG A 83 18.08 -9.70 -26.54
C ARG A 83 18.99 -10.32 -27.60
N ARG A 84 18.95 -11.64 -27.76
CA ARG A 84 19.72 -12.34 -28.79
C ARG A 84 19.35 -11.86 -30.19
N ALA A 85 18.06 -11.68 -30.48
CA ALA A 85 17.60 -11.17 -31.77
C ALA A 85 18.09 -9.74 -32.06
N LEU A 86 18.26 -8.93 -31.00
CA LEU A 86 18.78 -7.56 -31.09
C LEU A 86 20.31 -7.47 -30.99
N GLY A 87 21.02 -8.58 -30.75
CA GLY A 87 22.47 -8.61 -30.56
C GLY A 87 22.95 -7.94 -29.26
N MET A 88 22.12 -7.94 -28.22
CA MET A 88 22.43 -7.44 -26.87
C MET A 88 22.88 -8.55 -25.93
#